data_AF-A0A7Y5S0W2-F1
#
_entry.id   AF-A0A7Y5S0W2-F1
#
_cell.length_a   1.000
_cell.length_b   1.000
_cell.length_c   1.000
_cell.angle_alpha   90.00
_cell.angle_beta   90.00
_cell.angle_gamma   90.00
#
_symmetry.space_group_name_H-M   'P 1'
#
loop_
_entity.id
_entity.type
_entity.pdbx_description
1 polymer ?
#
loop_
_entity_poly.entity_id
_entity_poly.type
_entity_poly.pdbx_seq_one_letter_code
_entity_poly.pdbx_strand_id
1 'polypeptide(L)' 'MDVIRAMKTDELHNELERLRRHLFDLRSQAVTEKLEKPTQLGQAKRSIARILTVLRERNEKDVEQRQAHLSAQAARR' A
#
# COMPACT_ATOMS: atom_id res chain seq x y z
N MET A 1 8.98 -13.39 -5.97
CA MET A 1 8.16 -12.26 -6.49
C MET A 1 6.72 -12.69 -6.72
N ASP A 2 6.40 -13.94 -6.38
CA ASP A 2 5.37 -14.70 -7.05
C ASP A 2 4.00 -14.49 -6.39
N VAL A 3 4.00 -14.16 -5.09
CA VAL A 3 2.78 -13.88 -4.32
C VAL A 3 2.02 -12.67 -4.86
N ILE A 4 2.68 -11.52 -5.08
CA ILE A 4 2.00 -10.30 -5.58
C ILE A 4 1.41 -10.54 -6.98
N ARG A 5 2.12 -11.26 -7.85
CA ARG A 5 1.62 -11.54 -9.21
C ARG A 5 0.45 -12.52 -9.21
N ALA A 6 0.36 -13.41 -8.21
CA ALA A 6 -0.72 -14.38 -8.06
C ALA A 6 -2.02 -13.79 -7.46
N MET A 7 -1.96 -12.64 -6.78
CA MET A 7 -3.13 -11.99 -6.19
C MET A 7 -4.12 -11.51 -7.25
N LYS A 8 -5.43 -11.59 -6.96
CA LYS A 8 -6.48 -10.98 -7.77
C LYS A 8 -6.38 -9.45 -7.72
N THR A 9 -6.94 -8.77 -8.70
CA THR A 9 -6.85 -7.31 -8.79
C THR A 9 -7.46 -6.61 -7.56
N ASP A 10 -8.59 -7.09 -7.04
CA ASP A 10 -9.17 -6.52 -5.81
C ASP A 10 -8.32 -6.79 -4.57
N GLU A 11 -7.67 -7.96 -4.49
CA GLU A 11 -6.72 -8.27 -3.42
C GLU A 11 -5.49 -7.36 -3.48
N LEU A 12 -5.02 -7.04 -4.68
CA LEU A 12 -3.94 -6.06 -4.89
C LEU A 12 -4.34 -4.67 -4.40
N HIS A 13 -5.58 -4.23 -4.65
CA HIS A 13 -6.08 -2.94 -4.15
C HIS A 13 -6.16 -2.91 -2.62
N ASN A 14 -6.69 -3.97 -2.00
CA ASN A 14 -6.78 -4.08 -0.55
C ASN A 14 -5.39 -4.09 0.10
N GLU A 15 -4.45 -4.84 -0.47
CA GLU A 15 -3.08 -4.92 0.01
C GLU A 15 -2.32 -3.59 -0.16
N LEU A 16 -2.55 -2.90 -1.28
CA LEU A 16 -1.99 -1.58 -1.53
C LEU A 16 -2.47 -0.56 -0.48
N GLU A 17 -3.75 -0.59 -0.13
CA GLU A 17 -4.33 0.27 0.90
C GLU A 17 -3.72 -0.03 2.29
N ARG A 18 -3.62 -1.32 2.64
CA ARG A 18 -2.97 -1.78 3.88
C ARG A 18 -1.53 -1.29 3.98
N LEU A 19 -0.75 -1.41 2.91
CA LEU A 19 0.66 -0.97 2.89
C LEU A 19 0.80 0.55 2.95
N ARG A 20 -0.11 1.31 2.33
CA ARG A 20 -0.12 2.79 2.43
C ARG A 20 -0.40 3.25 3.86
N ARG A 21 -1.38 2.64 4.55
CA ARG A 21 -1.61 2.89 5.99
C ARG A 21 -0.39 2.55 6.84
N HIS A 22 0.17 1.36 6.65
CA HIS A 22 1.35 0.94 7.38
C HIS A 22 2.55 1.89 7.15
N LEU A 23 2.75 2.38 5.93
CA LEU A 23 3.78 3.37 5.63
C LEU A 23 3.51 4.70 6.35
N PHE A 24 2.25 5.12 6.47
CA PHE A 24 1.89 6.30 7.26
C PHE A 24 2.22 6.10 8.74
N ASP A 25 1.83 4.97 9.32
CA ASP A 25 2.13 4.65 10.73
C ASP A 25 3.64 4.64 10.99
N LEU A 26 4.41 3.98 10.13
CA LEU A 26 5.88 3.98 10.22
C LEU A 26 6.48 5.38 10.11
N ARG A 27 5.91 6.27 9.28
CA ARG A 27 6.37 7.66 9.18
C ARG A 27 6.02 8.45 10.44
N SER A 28 4.83 8.25 10.99
CA SER A 28 4.40 8.91 12.22
C SER A 28 5.27 8.49 13.41
N GLN A 29 5.57 7.19 13.52
CA GLN A 29 6.49 6.64 14.52
C GLN A 29 7.91 7.20 14.36
N ALA A 30 8.39 7.39 13.13
CA ALA A 30 9.72 7.95 12.85
C ALA A 30 9.92 9.37 13.37
N VAL A 31 8.84 10.13 13.55
CA VAL A 31 8.87 11.54 13.98
C VAL A 31 8.98 11.64 15.50
N THR A 32 8.30 10.76 16.24
CA THR A 32 8.24 10.82 17.71
C THR A 32 9.38 10.07 18.38
N GLU A 33 9.87 8.99 17.77
CA GLU A 33 10.91 8.12 18.34
C GLU A 33 11.86 7.57 17.26
N LYS A 34 13.00 7.03 17.70
CA LYS A 34 13.95 6.36 16.80
C LYS A 34 13.31 5.04 16.35
N LEU A 35 12.96 4.93 15.07
CA LEU A 35 12.37 3.71 14.52
C LEU A 35 13.25 2.49 14.87
N GLU A 36 12.68 1.48 15.54
CA GLU A 36 13.43 0.26 15.88
C GLU A 36 13.95 -0.47 14.63
N LYS A 37 13.20 -0.40 13.52
CA LYS A 37 13.54 -1.08 12.27
C LYS A 37 13.39 -0.14 11.06
N PRO A 38 14.35 0.78 10.83
CA PRO A 38 14.30 1.75 9.72
C PRO A 38 14.16 1.10 8.33
N THR A 39 14.60 -0.15 8.20
CA THR A 39 14.49 -0.95 6.96
C THR A 39 13.04 -1.21 6.55
N GLN A 40 12.09 -1.24 7.50
CA GLN A 40 10.67 -1.47 7.22
C GLN A 40 10.07 -0.37 6.34
N LEU A 41 10.52 0.87 6.51
CA LEU A 41 10.10 2.01 5.69
C LEU A 41 10.46 1.79 4.22
N GLY A 42 11.68 1.30 3.95
CA GLY A 42 12.14 0.96 2.61
C GLY A 42 11.49 -0.32 2.04
N GLN A 43 11.16 -1.29 2.89
CA GLN A 43 10.43 -2.49 2.48
C GLN A 43 8.98 -2.15 2.08
N ALA A 44 8.27 -1.36 2.88
CA ALA A 44 6.90 -0.93 2.61
C ALA A 44 6.83 -0.16 1.27
N LYS A 45 7.73 0.81 1.05
CA LYS A 45 7.83 1.55 -0.23
C LYS A 45 8.04 0.61 -1.42
N ARG A 46 8.93 -0.37 -1.29
CA ARG A 46 9.21 -1.35 -2.36
C ARG A 46 8.00 -2.25 -2.64
N SER A 47 7.29 -2.70 -1.61
CA SER A 47 6.07 -3.51 -1.79
C SER A 47 4.96 -2.72 -2.49
N ILE A 48 4.75 -1.46 -2.11
CA ILE A 48 3.81 -0.54 -2.78
C ILE A 48 4.17 -0.40 -4.26
N ALA A 49 5.45 -0.12 -4.57
CA ALA A 49 5.91 0.03 -5.95
C ALA A 49 5.65 -1.23 -6.79
N ARG A 50 5.90 -2.42 -6.23
CA ARG A 50 5.65 -3.71 -6.91
C ARG A 50 4.17 -3.90 -7.24
N ILE A 51 3.27 -3.61 -6.30
CA ILE A 51 1.83 -3.73 -6.53
C ILE A 51 1.39 -2.75 -7.64
N LEU A 52 1.85 -1.50 -7.57
CA LEU A 52 1.55 -0.50 -8.61
C LEU A 52 2.04 -0.94 -9.98
N THR A 53 3.22 -1.58 -10.07
CA THR A 53 3.73 -2.15 -11.32
C THR A 53 2.79 -3.24 -11.84
N VAL A 54 2.36 -4.20 -11.01
CA VAL A 54 1.45 -5.28 -11.45
C VAL A 54 0.08 -4.73 -11.85
N LEU A 55 -0.47 -3.77 -11.11
CA LEU A 55 -1.74 -3.10 -11.47
C LEU A 55 -1.62 -2.38 -12.82
N ARG A 56 -0.49 -1.70 -13.07
CA ARG A 56 -0.20 -1.06 -14.36
C ARG A 56 -0.06 -2.07 -15.49
N GLU A 57 0.64 -3.18 -15.27
CA GLU A 57 0.74 -4.27 -16.25
C GLU A 57 -0.64 -4.86 -16.58
N ARG A 58 -1.58 -4.83 -15.63
CA ARG A 58 -2.99 -5.24 -15.80
C ARG A 58 -3.89 -4.16 -16.41
N ASN A 59 -3.33 -3.00 -16.81
CA ASN A 59 -4.07 -1.85 -17.34
C ASN A 59 -5.13 -1.26 -16.39
N GLU A 60 -4.95 -1.38 -15.07
CA GLU A 60 -5.82 -0.68 -14.11
C GLU A 60 -5.61 0.84 -14.19
N LYS A 61 -6.67 1.58 -14.54
CA LYS A 61 -6.63 3.04 -14.75
C LYS A 61 -7.05 3.85 -13.53
N ASP A 62 -7.79 3.23 -12.61
CA ASP A 62 -8.50 3.94 -11.54
C ASP A 62 -7.95 3.59 -10.15
N VAL A 63 -6.66 3.23 -10.07
CA VAL A 63 -6.00 2.84 -8.82
C VAL A 63 -6.18 3.91 -7.74
N GLU A 64 -5.92 5.17 -8.07
CA GLU A 64 -6.05 6.28 -7.11
C GLU A 64 -7.51 6.56 -6.73
N GLN A 65 -8.45 6.45 -7.67
CA GLN A 65 -9.88 6.68 -7.42
C GLN A 65 -10.46 5.60 -6.50
N ARG A 66 -10.10 4.32 -6.73
CA ARG A 66 -10.47 3.20 -5.84
C ARG A 66 -9.93 3.39 -4.43
N GLN A 67 -8.72 3.92 -4.31
CA GLN A 67 -8.11 4.17 -2.99
C GLN A 67 -8.75 5.35 -2.26
N ALA A 68 -9.13 6.41 -2.97
CA ALA A 68 -9.90 7.50 -2.40
C ALA A 68 -11.26 7.01 -1.86
N HIS A 69 -11.93 6.11 -2.59
CA HIS A 69 -13.22 5.54 -2.17
C HIS A 69 -13.10 4.68 -0.90
N LEU A 70 -12.10 3.79 -0.83
CA LEU A 70 -11.88 2.90 0.31
C LEU A 70 -11.55 3.68 1.60
N SER A 71 -10.69 4.70 1.50
CA SER A 71 -10.35 5.57 2.64
C SER A 71 -11.52 6.43 3.11
N ALA A 72 -12.35 6.93 2.19
CA ALA A 72 -13.57 7.67 2.53
C ALA A 72 -14.64 6.77 3.18
N GLN A 73 -14.74 5.50 2.78
CA GLN A 73 -15.62 4.53 3.43
C GLN A 73 -15.11 4.12 4.81
N ALA A 74 -13.80 3.94 4.99
CA ALA A 74 -13.19 3.60 6.27
C ALA A 74 -13.37 4.72 7.31
N ALA A 75 -13.38 5.99 6.90
CA ALA A 75 -13.62 7.14 7.79
C ALA A 75 -15.09 7.32 8.22
N ARG A 76 -16.03 6.58 7.62
CA ARG A 76 -17.47 6.65 7.91
C ARG A 76 -17.99 5.54 8.83
N ARG A 77 -17.11 4.67 9.34
CA ARG A 77 -17.42 3.66 10.36
C ARG A 77 -16.80 4.06 11.68
#